data_AF-A0A397TW46-F1
#
_entry.id   AF-A0A397TW46-F1
#
_cell.length_a   1.000
_cell.length_b   1.000
_cell.length_c   1.000
_cell.angle_alpha   90.00
_cell.angle_beta   90.00
_cell.angle_gamma   90.00
#
_symmetry.space_group_name_H-M   'P 1'
#
loop_
_entity.id
_entity.type
_entity.pdbx_description
1 polymer ?
#
loop_
_entity_poly.entity_id
_entity_poly.type
_entity_poly.pdbx_seq_one_letter_code
_entity_poly.pdbx_strand_id
1 'polypeptide(L)'
;MYLLFEEFIGDIVVSKKDRAVDGRRESFWTLVNSLLAVFDSSNPTNLSLFQNCKELTESGYDKFFLCYNKRKERLMQIYRQEVLKIDSINTKGRRTKEVIITKIKDLKNAEHISKKCPPQSEVKLFTITTTKSKKSWHVTTDEEKSILIPYLTNPNPSNEETEAVLESLLKLSSNY
;
A
#
# COMPACT_ATOMS: atom_id res chain seq x y z
N MET A 1 5.22 -6.04 -16.59
CA MET A 1 6.60 -5.96 -16.07
C MET A 1 7.65 -6.19 -17.17
N TYR A 2 7.38 -7.06 -18.15
CA TYR A 2 8.25 -7.29 -19.32
C TYR A 2 8.50 -6.04 -20.20
N LEU A 3 7.49 -5.19 -20.39
CA LEU A 3 7.61 -3.94 -21.16
C LEU A 3 8.69 -2.96 -20.66
N LEU A 4 8.98 -2.94 -19.35
CA LEU A 4 10.00 -2.06 -18.77
C LEU A 4 11.43 -2.56 -19.05
N PHE A 5 11.61 -3.87 -19.12
CA PHE A 5 12.90 -4.49 -19.43
C PHE A 5 13.17 -4.52 -20.94
N GLU A 6 12.15 -4.75 -21.77
CA GLU A 6 12.26 -4.73 -23.23
C GLU A 6 12.54 -3.31 -23.76
N GLU A 7 11.92 -2.27 -23.18
CA GLU A 7 12.25 -0.86 -23.48
C GLU A 7 13.66 -0.46 -23.00
N PHE A 8 14.24 -1.18 -22.03
CA PHE A 8 15.58 -0.94 -21.48
C PHE A 8 16.69 -1.62 -22.29
N ILE A 9 16.43 -2.80 -22.86
CA ILE A 9 17.37 -3.52 -23.73
C ILE A 9 17.45 -2.90 -25.14
N GLY A 10 16.54 -1.98 -25.47
CA GLY A 10 16.54 -1.27 -26.75
C GLY A 10 15.96 -2.09 -27.90
N ASP A 11 15.23 -3.17 -27.59
CA ASP A 11 14.68 -4.08 -28.59
C ASP A 11 13.18 -3.87 -28.76
N ILE A 12 12.77 -2.68 -29.22
CA ILE A 12 11.45 -2.51 -29.83
C ILE A 12 11.56 -1.50 -30.98
N VAL A 13 11.23 -2.00 -32.17
CA VAL A 13 11.19 -1.44 -33.54
C VAL A 13 10.33 -0.16 -33.70
N VAL A 14 10.11 0.63 -32.65
CA VAL A 14 9.30 1.86 -32.71
C VAL A 14 10.14 3.05 -32.30
N SER A 15 10.56 3.82 -33.32
CA SER A 15 11.20 5.13 -33.22
C SER A 15 10.56 5.97 -32.10
N LYS A 16 11.24 6.09 -30.97
CA LYS A 16 10.97 7.09 -29.93
C LYS A 16 12.18 8.02 -29.87
N LYS A 17 11.95 9.33 -29.88
CA LYS A 17 12.99 10.35 -29.78
C LYS A 17 13.98 10.01 -28.64
N ASP A 18 15.23 9.71 -29.01
CA ASP A 18 16.29 9.16 -28.15
C ASP A 18 16.51 9.91 -26.83
N ARG A 19 16.35 11.24 -26.85
CA ARG A 19 16.69 12.12 -25.72
C ARG A 19 16.03 11.75 -24.39
N ALA A 20 14.80 11.24 -24.41
CA ALA A 20 14.08 10.87 -23.18
C ALA A 20 14.53 9.51 -22.60
N VAL A 21 15.05 8.63 -23.45
CA VAL A 21 15.63 7.33 -23.05
C VAL A 21 17.03 7.54 -22.51
N ASP A 22 17.84 8.36 -23.20
CA ASP A 22 19.20 8.70 -22.78
C ASP A 22 19.23 9.39 -21.41
N GLY A 23 18.35 10.37 -21.16
CA GLY A 23 18.28 11.04 -19.87
C GLY A 23 17.87 10.13 -18.70
N ARG A 24 17.05 9.10 -18.95
CA ARG A 24 16.73 8.09 -17.92
C ARG A 24 17.92 7.17 -17.64
N ARG A 25 18.66 6.78 -18.70
CA ARG A 25 19.87 5.97 -18.59
C ARG A 25 20.94 6.70 -17.78
N GLU A 26 21.17 7.98 -18.07
CA GLU A 26 22.10 8.84 -17.33
C GLU A 26 21.69 8.99 -15.86
N SER A 27 20.41 9.23 -15.59
CA SER A 27 19.88 9.33 -14.23
C SER A 27 20.07 8.03 -13.45
N PHE A 28 19.86 6.88 -14.09
CA PHE A 28 20.09 5.57 -13.50
C PHE A 28 21.57 5.32 -13.22
N TRP A 29 22.47 5.58 -14.17
CA TRP A 29 23.91 5.44 -13.94
C TRP A 29 24.42 6.34 -12.82
N THR A 30 23.89 7.56 -12.72
CA THR A 30 24.21 8.48 -11.62
C THR A 30 23.79 7.88 -10.26
N LEU A 31 22.61 7.26 -10.20
CA LEU A 31 22.15 6.53 -9.01
C LEU A 31 23.07 5.33 -8.69
N VAL A 32 23.42 4.51 -9.68
CA VAL A 32 24.32 3.36 -9.49
C VAL A 32 25.69 3.82 -8.96
N ASN A 33 26.27 4.87 -9.55
CA ASN A 33 27.57 5.39 -9.12
C ASN A 33 27.52 5.96 -7.70
N SER A 34 26.44 6.68 -7.35
CA SER A 34 26.27 7.16 -5.97
C SER A 34 26.11 6.01 -4.98
N LEU A 35 25.38 4.95 -5.32
CA LEU A 35 25.28 3.73 -4.51
C LEU A 35 26.63 3.01 -4.38
N LEU A 36 27.42 2.94 -5.44
CA LEU A 36 28.74 2.31 -5.39
C LEU A 36 29.65 3.07 -4.42
N ALA A 37 29.70 4.40 -4.54
CA ALA A 37 30.45 5.26 -3.63
C ALA A 37 29.98 5.16 -2.17
N VAL A 38 28.68 4.92 -1.94
CA VAL A 38 28.14 4.65 -0.59
C VAL A 38 28.76 3.39 -0.01
N PHE A 39 28.79 2.29 -0.76
CA PHE A 39 29.27 1.00 -0.26
C PHE A 39 30.76 1.01 0.05
N ASP A 40 31.54 1.81 -0.67
CA ASP A 40 32.98 1.98 -0.43
C ASP A 40 33.28 2.99 0.71
N SER A 41 32.28 3.75 1.16
CA SER A 41 32.45 4.75 2.21
C SER A 41 32.39 4.16 3.61
N SER A 42 33.14 4.74 4.55
CA SER A 42 33.13 4.34 5.97
C SER A 42 31.86 4.73 6.72
N ASN A 43 31.09 5.70 6.21
CA ASN A 43 29.86 6.22 6.83
C ASN A 43 28.74 6.39 5.78
N PRO A 44 28.14 5.28 5.32
CA PRO A 44 27.17 5.27 4.22
C PRO A 44 25.88 6.06 4.52
N THR A 45 25.54 6.24 5.79
CA THR A 45 24.32 6.88 6.30
C THR A 45 24.27 8.39 6.05
N ASN A 46 25.42 9.04 5.85
CA ASN A 46 25.53 10.51 5.72
C ASN A 46 25.31 11.03 4.30
N LEU A 47 25.08 10.15 3.32
CA LEU A 47 24.85 10.57 1.94
C LEU A 47 23.43 11.13 1.75
N SER A 48 23.32 12.11 0.83
CA SER A 48 22.06 12.76 0.47
C SER A 48 20.97 11.76 0.06
N LEU A 49 21.37 10.61 -0.49
CA LEU A 49 20.47 9.53 -0.89
C LEU A 49 19.61 9.01 0.28
N PHE A 50 20.15 9.00 1.50
CA PHE A 50 19.48 8.47 2.69
C PHE A 50 19.02 9.54 3.67
N GLN A 51 19.19 10.82 3.32
CA GLN A 51 18.93 11.95 4.23
C GLN A 51 17.45 12.03 4.67
N ASN A 52 16.54 11.43 3.89
CA ASN A 52 15.11 11.36 4.20
C ASN A 52 14.67 10.01 4.82
N CYS A 53 15.59 9.07 5.05
CA CYS A 53 15.30 7.75 5.59
C CYS A 53 15.33 7.80 7.13
N LYS A 54 14.17 8.06 7.74
CA LYS A 54 14.02 8.15 9.20
C LYS A 54 14.21 6.81 9.91
N GLU A 55 14.04 5.72 9.17
CA GLU A 55 14.18 4.35 9.64
C GLU A 55 15.63 3.85 9.60
N LEU A 56 16.57 4.60 9.01
CA LEU A 56 17.99 4.24 8.92
C LEU A 56 18.72 4.56 10.25
N THR A 57 18.21 3.99 11.34
CA THR A 57 18.74 4.10 12.70
C THR A 57 19.05 2.71 13.24
N GLU A 58 19.91 2.61 14.25
CA GLU A 58 20.20 1.33 14.94
C GLU A 58 18.92 0.61 15.36
N SER A 59 17.98 1.32 15.99
CA SER A 59 16.66 0.79 16.36
C SER A 59 15.81 0.32 15.17
N GLY A 60 16.00 0.92 13.99
CA GLY A 60 15.34 0.54 12.75
C GLY A 60 15.91 -0.75 12.19
N TYR A 61 17.23 -0.90 12.22
CA TYR A 61 17.92 -2.14 11.83
C TYR A 61 17.51 -3.31 12.74
N ASP A 62 17.47 -3.11 14.05
CA ASP A 62 17.04 -4.14 15.00
C ASP A 62 15.61 -4.64 14.70
N LYS A 63 14.69 -3.71 14.44
CA LYS A 63 13.31 -4.05 14.05
C LYS A 63 13.27 -4.82 12.74
N PHE A 64 14.12 -4.47 11.78
CA PHE A 64 14.21 -5.15 10.50
C PHE A 64 14.70 -6.59 10.66
N PHE A 65 15.79 -6.81 11.39
CA PHE A 65 16.32 -8.15 11.66
C PHE A 65 15.35 -8.99 12.48
N LEU A 66 14.70 -8.40 13.49
CA LEU A 66 13.68 -9.09 14.29
C LEU A 66 12.51 -9.56 13.41
N CYS A 67 12.00 -8.69 12.52
CA CYS A 67 10.94 -9.03 11.58
C CYS A 67 11.36 -10.18 10.63
N TYR A 68 12.60 -10.12 10.13
CA TYR A 68 13.14 -11.18 9.28
C TYR A 68 13.18 -12.54 9.99
N ASN A 69 13.70 -12.57 11.22
CA ASN A 69 13.78 -13.80 12.02
C ASN A 69 12.40 -14.38 12.31
N LYS A 70 11.44 -13.54 12.73
CA LYS A 70 10.05 -13.98 12.94
C LYS A 70 9.39 -14.51 11.66
N ARG A 71 9.66 -13.90 10.52
CA ARG A 71 9.19 -14.41 9.21
C ARG A 71 9.80 -15.77 8.88
N LYS A 72 11.08 -15.98 9.16
CA LYS A 72 11.76 -17.26 8.98
C LYS A 72 11.11 -18.35 9.83
N GLU A 73 10.86 -18.07 11.11
CA GLU A 73 10.15 -19.00 12.01
C GLU A 73 8.75 -19.32 11.49
N ARG A 74 7.99 -18.30 11.04
CA ARG A 74 6.66 -18.50 10.48
C ARG A 74 6.69 -19.36 9.22
N LEU A 75 7.67 -19.16 8.34
CA LEU A 75 7.84 -19.97 7.14
C LEU A 75 8.08 -21.44 7.49
N MET A 76 8.93 -21.69 8.49
CA MET A 76 9.19 -23.05 9.01
C MET A 76 7.90 -23.69 9.56
N GLN A 77 7.10 -22.93 10.30
CA GLN A 77 5.81 -23.40 10.82
C GLN A 77 4.81 -23.74 9.70
N ILE A 78 4.70 -22.90 8.67
CA ILE A 78 3.83 -23.16 7.51
C ILE A 78 4.27 -24.45 6.83
N TYR A 79 5.57 -24.67 6.65
CA TYR A 79 6.10 -25.89 6.07
C TYR A 79 5.70 -27.14 6.88
N ARG A 80 5.85 -27.09 8.21
CA ARG A 80 5.44 -28.21 9.10
C ARG A 80 3.93 -28.47 9.09
N GLN A 81 3.12 -27.42 9.00
CA GLN A 81 1.65 -27.51 9.02
C GLN A 81 1.06 -27.95 7.67
N GLU A 82 1.44 -27.29 6.59
CA GLU A 82 0.78 -27.43 5.29
C GLU A 82 1.45 -28.50 4.41
N VAL A 83 2.78 -28.61 4.45
CA VAL A 83 3.53 -29.56 3.62
C VAL A 83 3.69 -30.90 4.34
N LEU A 84 4.28 -30.88 5.54
CA LEU A 84 4.53 -32.11 6.29
C LEU A 84 3.32 -32.63 7.07
N LYS A 85 2.33 -31.77 7.34
CA LYS A 85 1.11 -32.08 8.10
C LYS A 85 1.38 -32.69 9.49
N ILE A 86 2.49 -32.30 10.11
CA ILE A 86 2.89 -32.78 11.45
C ILE A 86 2.17 -31.98 12.54
N ASP A 87 2.05 -30.67 12.33
CA ASP A 87 1.45 -29.74 13.29
C ASP A 87 0.06 -29.28 12.81
N SER A 88 -0.83 -28.92 13.74
CA SER A 88 -2.15 -28.36 13.42
C SER A 88 -2.05 -26.99 12.76
N ILE A 89 -2.93 -26.71 11.78
CA ILE A 89 -2.95 -25.45 11.02
C ILE A 89 -3.25 -24.26 11.94
N ASN A 90 -2.33 -23.30 12.00
CA ASN A 90 -2.53 -22.04 12.71
C ASN A 90 -2.58 -20.87 11.72
N THR A 91 -3.70 -20.15 11.71
CA THR A 91 -3.94 -19.00 10.82
C THR A 91 -3.63 -17.65 11.47
N LYS A 92 -3.33 -17.62 12.77
CA LYS A 92 -3.04 -16.37 13.51
C LYS A 92 -1.82 -15.67 12.89
N GLY A 93 -1.91 -14.35 12.77
CA GLY A 93 -0.81 -13.51 12.28
C GLY A 93 -0.60 -13.50 10.77
N ARG A 94 -1.41 -14.21 9.95
CA ARG A 94 -1.24 -14.30 8.48
C ARG A 94 -1.25 -12.94 7.74
N ARG A 95 -1.83 -11.90 8.35
CA ARG A 95 -1.91 -10.54 7.77
C ARG A 95 -1.18 -9.49 8.61
N THR A 96 -0.50 -9.89 9.68
CA THR A 96 0.21 -8.95 10.55
C THR A 96 1.43 -8.40 9.83
N LYS A 97 1.58 -7.07 9.86
CA LYS A 97 2.72 -6.37 9.29
C LYS A 97 3.49 -5.74 10.43
N GLU A 98 4.67 -6.27 10.71
CA GLU A 98 5.52 -5.78 11.80
C GLU A 98 6.39 -4.59 11.40
N VAL A 99 6.42 -4.27 10.11
CA VAL A 99 7.14 -3.11 9.55
C VAL A 99 6.12 -2.09 9.09
N ILE A 100 6.41 -0.82 9.38
CA ILE A 100 5.62 0.32 8.91
C ILE A 100 5.70 0.34 7.38
N ILE A 101 4.53 0.34 6.73
CA ILE A 101 4.45 0.53 5.28
C ILE A 101 4.14 1.99 5.01
N THR A 102 5.13 2.71 4.52
CA THR A 102 4.98 4.04 3.94
C THR A 102 4.56 3.92 2.48
N LYS A 103 3.53 4.66 2.07
CA LYS A 103 3.13 4.78 0.67
C LYS A 103 3.76 6.04 0.06
N ILE A 104 3.92 6.06 -1.26
CA ILE A 104 4.46 7.21 -2.01
C ILE A 104 3.71 8.51 -1.69
N LYS A 105 2.38 8.45 -1.51
CA LYS A 105 1.57 9.60 -1.12
C LYS A 105 1.94 10.15 0.26
N ASP A 106 2.34 9.28 1.20
CA ASP A 106 2.71 9.67 2.55
C ASP A 106 4.06 10.40 2.52
N LEU A 107 4.96 10.00 1.61
CA LEU A 107 6.24 10.68 1.34
C LEU A 107 6.02 12.08 0.74
N LYS A 108 5.16 12.21 -0.29
CA LYS A 108 4.83 13.51 -0.89
C LYS A 108 4.24 14.48 0.14
N ASN A 109 3.37 13.99 1.01
CA ASN A 109 2.80 14.81 2.08
C ASN A 109 3.87 15.27 3.09
N ALA A 110 4.83 14.41 3.43
CA ALA A 110 5.93 14.77 4.33
C ALA A 110 6.84 15.87 3.73
N GLU A 111 7.12 15.83 2.42
CA GLU A 111 7.87 16.88 1.72
C GLU A 111 7.13 18.22 1.68
N HIS A 112 5.80 18.20 1.55
CA HIS A 112 5.01 19.43 1.59
C HIS A 112 4.98 20.07 2.99
N ILE A 113 5.03 19.26 4.04
CA ILE A 113 5.07 19.71 5.43
C ILE A 113 6.45 20.29 5.76
N SER A 114 7.54 19.64 5.33
CA SER A 114 8.91 20.15 5.59
C SER A 114 9.23 21.46 4.86
N LYS A 115 8.58 21.75 3.73
CA LYS A 115 8.73 23.03 3.00
C LYS A 115 7.94 24.19 3.61
N LYS A 116 7.02 23.95 4.56
CA LYS A 116 6.16 24.99 5.16
C LYS A 116 6.59 25.45 6.56
N CYS A 117 7.58 24.83 7.20
CA CYS A 117 8.01 25.20 8.56
C CYS A 117 9.55 25.27 8.70
N PRO A 118 10.12 26.31 9.37
CA PRO A 118 11.53 26.33 9.79
C PRO A 118 11.79 25.27 10.88
N PRO A 119 13.06 24.84 11.08
CA PRO A 119 13.39 23.69 11.92
C PRO A 119 13.21 24.04 13.40
N GLN A 120 12.12 23.58 14.01
CA GLN A 120 12.08 23.37 15.45
C GLN A 120 12.31 21.90 15.76
N SER A 121 13.41 21.67 16.47
CA SER A 121 13.69 20.49 17.26
C SER A 121 12.50 20.15 18.14
N GLU A 122 11.92 18.97 17.91
CA GLU A 122 11.42 18.02 18.91
C GLU A 122 10.64 16.93 18.16
N VAL A 123 11.23 15.74 18.09
CA VAL A 123 10.59 14.56 17.49
C VAL A 123 9.49 14.08 18.44
N LYS A 124 8.33 14.75 18.39
CA LYS A 124 7.08 14.20 18.87
C LYS A 124 6.61 13.19 17.81
N LEU A 125 6.79 11.90 18.13
CA LEU A 125 6.23 10.79 17.38
C LEU A 125 4.70 10.92 17.39
N PHE A 126 4.15 11.66 16.43
CA PHE A 126 2.71 11.70 16.21
C PHE A 126 2.30 10.37 15.59
N THR A 127 1.89 9.45 16.44
CA THR A 127 0.96 8.39 16.07
C THR A 127 -0.31 9.09 15.59
N ILE A 128 -0.40 9.38 14.29
CA ILE A 128 -1.65 9.82 13.71
C ILE A 128 -2.54 8.57 13.69
N THR A 129 -3.21 8.30 14.82
CA THR A 129 -4.51 7.66 14.80
C THR A 129 -5.40 8.56 13.95
N THR A 130 -5.40 8.32 12.64
CA THR A 130 -6.52 8.71 11.82
C THR A 130 -7.69 7.95 12.42
N THR A 131 -8.48 8.63 13.24
CA THR A 131 -9.87 8.29 13.47
C THR A 131 -10.53 8.36 12.10
N LYS A 132 -10.38 7.27 11.33
CA LYS A 132 -11.29 7.00 10.24
C LYS A 132 -12.65 7.03 10.92
N SER A 133 -13.49 8.00 10.60
CA SER A 133 -14.92 7.82 10.81
C SER A 133 -15.20 6.47 10.17
N LYS A 134 -15.57 5.48 11.00
CA LYS A 134 -16.07 4.23 10.47
C LYS A 134 -17.25 4.66 9.62
N LYS A 135 -17.12 4.62 8.29
CA LYS A 135 -18.30 4.60 7.44
C LYS A 135 -19.09 3.41 7.97
N SER A 136 -20.19 3.68 8.68
CA SER A 136 -21.12 2.62 9.04
C SER A 136 -21.63 2.13 7.71
N TRP A 137 -21.29 0.90 7.38
CA TRP A 137 -21.91 0.24 6.26
C TRP A 137 -23.39 0.14 6.61
N HIS A 138 -24.25 0.65 5.72
CA HIS A 138 -25.68 0.46 5.87
C HIS A 138 -25.95 -1.05 5.87
N VAL A 139 -26.61 -1.52 6.91
CA VAL A 139 -27.02 -2.92 7.02
C VAL A 139 -28.45 -2.97 6.54
N THR A 140 -28.70 -3.70 5.45
CA THR A 140 -30.02 -3.77 4.83
C THR A 140 -31.06 -4.26 5.84
N THR A 141 -32.08 -3.45 6.10
CA THR A 141 -33.14 -3.81 7.05
C THR A 141 -34.10 -4.84 6.45
N ASP A 142 -34.93 -5.46 7.28
CA ASP A 142 -35.89 -6.45 6.79
C ASP A 142 -37.00 -5.81 5.94
N GLU A 143 -37.31 -4.52 6.18
CA GLU A 143 -38.20 -3.72 5.33
C GLU A 143 -37.60 -3.50 3.94
N GLU A 144 -36.32 -3.12 3.86
CA GLU A 144 -35.62 -2.94 2.58
C GLU A 144 -35.51 -4.26 1.80
N LYS A 145 -35.30 -5.38 2.49
CA LYS A 145 -35.34 -6.71 1.86
C LYS A 145 -36.73 -6.99 1.30
N SER A 146 -37.80 -6.69 2.03
CA SER A 146 -39.17 -6.93 1.57
C SER A 146 -39.53 -6.12 0.31
N ILE A 147 -39.00 -4.90 0.19
CA ILE A 147 -39.15 -4.05 -1.00
C ILE A 147 -38.39 -4.63 -2.21
N LEU A 148 -37.24 -5.25 -1.98
CA LEU A 148 -36.38 -5.81 -3.05
C LEU A 148 -36.78 -7.21 -3.51
N ILE A 149 -37.54 -7.99 -2.72
CA ILE A 149 -37.93 -9.37 -3.05
C ILE A 149 -38.60 -9.49 -4.44
N PRO A 150 -39.62 -8.68 -4.79
CA PRO A 150 -40.29 -8.78 -6.10
C PRO A 150 -39.32 -8.53 -7.27
N TYR A 151 -38.38 -7.60 -7.08
CA TYR A 151 -37.38 -7.23 -8.08
C TYR A 151 -36.34 -8.33 -8.29
N LEU A 152 -35.95 -9.04 -7.23
CA LEU A 152 -35.01 -10.16 -7.31
C LEU A 152 -35.61 -11.42 -7.94
N THR A 153 -36.95 -11.54 -7.92
CA THR A 153 -37.67 -12.69 -8.50
C THR A 153 -38.02 -12.52 -9.98
N ASN A 154 -38.03 -11.29 -10.51
CA ASN A 154 -38.33 -11.03 -11.91
C ASN A 154 -37.02 -10.81 -12.71
N PRO A 155 -36.69 -11.66 -13.71
CA PRO A 155 -35.47 -11.50 -14.48
C PRO A 155 -35.47 -10.29 -15.44
N ASN A 156 -36.63 -9.70 -15.74
CA ASN A 156 -36.76 -8.49 -16.58
C ASN A 156 -37.87 -7.57 -16.02
N PRO A 157 -37.59 -6.79 -14.96
CA PRO A 157 -38.54 -5.82 -14.44
C PRO A 157 -38.76 -4.67 -15.42
N SER A 158 -39.98 -4.14 -15.46
CA SER A 158 -40.30 -2.95 -16.25
C SER A 158 -39.63 -1.70 -15.66
N ASN A 159 -39.43 -0.67 -16.47
CA ASN A 159 -38.92 0.62 -15.99
C ASN A 159 -39.84 1.21 -14.91
N GLU A 160 -41.16 1.05 -15.06
CA GLU A 160 -42.15 1.54 -14.08
C GLU A 160 -42.03 0.82 -12.73
N GLU A 161 -41.76 -0.48 -12.75
CA GLU A 161 -41.54 -1.29 -11.53
C GLU A 161 -40.23 -0.89 -10.84
N THR A 162 -39.20 -0.58 -11.64
CA THR A 162 -37.90 -0.13 -11.14
C THR A 162 -38.03 1.22 -10.44
N GLU A 163 -38.73 2.18 -11.04
CA GLU A 163 -38.96 3.50 -10.44
C GLU A 163 -39.80 3.41 -9.15
N ALA A 164 -40.84 2.57 -9.12
CA ALA A 164 -41.66 2.37 -7.93
C ALA A 164 -40.87 1.81 -6.73
N VAL A 165 -39.92 0.89 -7.00
CA VAL A 165 -39.02 0.33 -5.98
C VAL A 165 -38.03 1.40 -5.48
N LEU A 166 -37.46 2.19 -6.39
CA LEU A 166 -36.52 3.26 -6.05
C LEU A 166 -37.19 4.34 -5.18
N GLU A 167 -38.39 4.79 -5.53
CA GLU A 167 -39.17 5.75 -4.74
C GLU A 167 -39.50 5.22 -3.35
N SER A 168 -39.83 3.92 -3.24
CA SER A 168 -40.10 3.27 -1.96
C SER A 168 -38.87 3.23 -1.05
N LEU A 169 -37.69 2.93 -1.62
CA LEU A 169 -36.42 2.93 -0.90
C LEU A 169 -35.99 4.35 -0.51
N LEU A 170 -36.19 5.34 -1.39
CA LEU A 170 -35.89 6.75 -1.12
C LEU A 170 -36.73 7.28 0.05
N LYS A 171 -38.02 6.96 0.05
CA LYS A 171 -38.94 7.33 1.13
C LYS A 171 -38.55 6.68 2.46
N LEU A 172 -38.04 5.46 2.44
CA LEU A 172 -37.53 4.79 3.64
C LEU A 172 -36.27 5.49 4.17
N SER A 173 -35.34 5.85 3.28
CA SER A 173 -34.11 6.54 3.62
C SER A 173 -34.34 7.93 4.22
N SER A 174 -35.45 8.60 3.89
CA SER A 174 -35.78 9.92 4.45
C SER A 174 -36.30 9.87 5.89
N ASN A 175 -36.59 8.69 6.44
CA ASN A 175 -37.05 8.50 7.82
C ASN A 175 -35.90 8.18 8.80
N TYR A 176 -34.64 8.21 8.33
CA TYR A 176 -33.43 7.94 9.11
C TYR A 176 -32.54 9.17 9.23
#